data_AF-A0A1C6R663-F1
#
_entry.id   AF-A0A1C6R663-F1
#
_cell.length_a   1.000
_cell.length_b   1.000
_cell.length_c   1.000
_cell.angle_alpha   90.00
_cell.angle_beta   90.00
_cell.angle_gamma   90.00
#
_symmetry.space_group_name_H-M   'P 1'
#
loop_
_entity.id
_entity.type
_entity.pdbx_description
1 polymer ?
#
loop_
_entity_poly.entity_id
_entity_poly.type
_entity_poly.pdbx_seq_one_letter_code
_entity_poly.pdbx_strand_id
1 'polypeptide(L)' 'MTNSTERPGRDHLQLQQSEAVWEETEVTSRYATEAELETLGYKGPVLVTQVIRTTFRADGT' A
#
# COMPACT_ATOMS: atom_id res chain seq x y z
N MET A 1 45.68 25.71 -13.06
CA MET A 1 44.98 24.41 -12.98
C MET A 1 44.58 24.20 -11.53
N THR A 2 43.34 24.52 -11.19
CA THR A 2 42.73 24.25 -9.89
C THR A 2 41.50 23.41 -10.16
N ASN A 3 41.56 22.16 -9.69
CA ASN A 3 40.55 21.14 -9.90
C ASN A 3 39.40 21.41 -8.92
N SER A 4 38.34 22.07 -9.38
CA SER A 4 37.11 22.25 -8.60
C SER A 4 36.23 21.03 -8.83
N THR A 5 36.34 20.03 -7.96
CA THR A 5 35.39 18.92 -7.91
C THR A 5 34.05 19.46 -7.41
N GLU A 6 33.24 19.99 -8.32
CA GLU A 6 31.84 20.31 -8.06
C GLU A 6 31.13 19.00 -7.74
N ARG A 7 30.87 18.79 -6.45
CA ARG A 7 29.95 17.75 -6.00
C ARG A 7 28.58 18.15 -6.55
N PRO A 8 27.88 17.33 -7.36
CA PRO A 8 26.52 17.64 -7.71
C PRO A 8 25.74 17.74 -6.40
N GLY A 9 25.14 18.91 -6.18
CA GLY A 9 24.22 19.13 -5.10
C GLY A 9 23.25 17.97 -5.08
N ARG A 10 22.99 17.43 -3.89
CA ARG A 10 21.88 16.51 -3.69
C ARG A 10 20.64 17.30 -4.06
N ASP A 11 20.25 17.26 -5.33
CA ASP A 11 18.96 17.72 -5.78
C ASP A 11 17.98 16.98 -4.89
N HIS A 12 17.31 17.80 -4.10
CA HIS A 12 16.40 17.36 -3.08
C HIS A 12 15.41 16.47 -3.80
N LEU A 13 15.53 15.15 -3.58
CA LEU A 13 14.35 14.33 -3.43
C LEU A 13 13.54 15.07 -2.37
N GLN A 14 12.65 15.96 -2.83
CA GLN A 14 11.39 16.18 -2.17
C GLN A 14 10.80 14.78 -2.08
N LEU A 15 11.17 14.08 -1.00
CA LEU A 15 10.24 13.23 -0.32
C LEU A 15 9.06 14.15 -0.11
N GLN A 16 8.09 14.04 -1.01
CA GLN A 16 6.76 14.56 -0.80
C GLN A 16 6.31 13.83 0.46
N GLN A 17 6.62 14.41 1.62
CA GLN A 17 6.29 13.87 2.92
C GLN A 17 4.77 13.94 3.01
N SER A 18 4.17 12.83 2.59
CA SER A 18 3.32 12.05 3.46
C SER A 18 2.14 12.84 4.02
N GLU A 19 1.05 12.91 3.25
CA GLU A 19 -0.27 13.20 3.84
C GLU A 19 -0.72 12.05 4.77
N ALA A 20 -0.09 10.87 4.64
CA ALA A 20 -0.23 9.71 5.52
C ALA A 20 0.89 9.64 6.57
N VAL A 21 0.55 9.66 7.85
CA VAL A 21 1.53 9.49 8.96
C VAL A 21 2.03 8.07 9.03
N TRP A 22 1.16 7.10 8.75
CA TRP A 22 1.50 5.67 8.72
C TRP A 22 0.39 4.85 8.05
N GLU A 23 0.73 3.61 7.69
CA GLU A 23 -0.18 2.64 7.10
C GLU A 23 -0.27 1.40 7.99
N GLU A 24 -1.48 0.86 8.14
CA GLU A 24 -1.75 -0.44 8.75
C GLU A 24 -2.27 -1.41 7.70
N THR A 25 -1.85 -2.67 7.78
CA THR A 25 -2.37 -3.72 6.90
C THR A 25 -2.86 -4.89 7.73
N GLU A 26 -4.15 -5.20 7.61
CA GLU A 26 -4.76 -6.40 8.17
C GLU A 26 -4.98 -7.43 7.06
N VAL A 27 -4.56 -8.67 7.31
CA VAL A 27 -4.75 -9.78 6.37
C VAL A 27 -5.57 -10.87 7.04
N THR A 28 -6.74 -11.16 6.48
CA THR A 28 -7.63 -12.21 6.97
C THR A 28 -7.93 -13.21 5.86
N SER A 29 -8.31 -14.44 6.23
CA SER A 29 -8.73 -15.46 5.27
C SER A 29 -10.08 -16.02 5.68
N ARG A 30 -10.98 -16.16 4.72
CA ARG A 30 -12.31 -16.75 4.91
C ARG A 30 -12.74 -17.50 3.68
N TYR A 31 -13.74 -18.36 3.82
CA TYR A 31 -14.38 -18.93 2.64
C TYR A 31 -15.17 -17.85 1.89
N ALA A 32 -15.16 -17.94 0.56
CA ALA A 32 -16.01 -17.15 -0.30
C ALA A 32 -17.48 -17.40 0.06
N THR A 33 -18.27 -16.33 0.06
CA THR A 33 -19.73 -16.41 0.14
C THR A 33 -20.30 -17.01 -1.14
N GLU A 34 -21.54 -17.50 -1.09
CA GLU A 34 -22.22 -18.04 -2.27
C GLU A 34 -22.32 -16.99 -3.40
N ALA A 35 -22.62 -15.73 -3.07
CA ALA A 35 -22.68 -14.64 -4.06
C ALA A 35 -21.31 -14.37 -4.73
N GLU A 36 -20.22 -14.42 -3.98
CA GLU A 36 -18.86 -14.29 -4.51
C GLU A 36 -18.51 -15.48 -5.42
N LEU A 37 -18.87 -16.71 -5.01
CA LEU A 37 -18.66 -17.92 -5.81
C LEU A 37 -19.42 -17.86 -7.14
N GLU A 38 -20.69 -17.44 -7.12
CA GLU A 38 -21.53 -17.29 -8.31
C GLU A 38 -20.95 -16.23 -9.26
N THR A 39 -20.56 -15.07 -8.73
CA THR A 39 -19.96 -13.98 -9.51
C THR A 39 -18.67 -14.42 -10.20
N LEU A 40 -17.88 -15.26 -9.53
CA LEU A 40 -16.59 -15.75 -10.02
C LEU A 40 -16.70 -17.06 -10.83
N GLY A 41 -17.88 -17.68 -10.90
CA GLY A 41 -18.11 -18.92 -11.63
C GLY A 41 -17.52 -20.17 -10.99
N TYR A 42 -17.25 -20.16 -9.68
CA TYR A 42 -16.71 -21.30 -8.96
C TYR A 42 -17.83 -22.20 -8.41
N LYS A 43 -17.64 -23.52 -8.53
CA LYS A 43 -18.62 -24.54 -8.08
C LYS A 43 -18.22 -25.27 -6.79
N GLY A 44 -17.15 -24.83 -6.14
CA GLY A 44 -16.58 -25.49 -4.96
C GLY A 44 -16.08 -24.47 -3.95
N PRO A 45 -15.66 -24.94 -2.75
CA PRO A 45 -15.18 -24.04 -1.71
C PRO A 45 -13.93 -23.30 -2.19
N VAL A 46 -13.99 -21.98 -2.15
CA VAL A 46 -12.85 -21.08 -2.44
C VAL A 46 -12.46 -20.39 -1.15
N LEU A 47 -11.18 -20.47 -0.80
CA LEU A 47 -10.62 -19.67 0.28
C LEU A 47 -10.17 -18.32 -0.30
N VAL A 48 -10.69 -17.24 0.27
CA VAL A 48 -10.39 -15.86 -0.11
C VAL A 48 -9.51 -15.24 0.95
N THR A 49 -8.44 -14.59 0.51
CA THR A 49 -7.61 -13.73 1.37
C THR A 49 -8.06 -12.29 1.19
N GLN A 50 -8.52 -11.68 2.28
CA GLN A 50 -8.87 -10.26 2.32
C GLN A 50 -7.70 -9.48 2.88
N VAL A 51 -7.31 -8.42 2.19
CA VAL A 51 -6.26 -7.49 2.61
C VAL A 51 -6.90 -6.12 2.81
N ILE A 52 -6.95 -5.64 4.04
CA ILE A 52 -7.43 -4.31 4.39
C ILE A 52 -6.21 -3.43 4.61
N ARG A 53 -6.10 -2.35 3.84
CA ARG A 53 -5.07 -1.33 4.02
C ARG A 53 -5.72 -0.07 4.56
N THR A 54 -5.27 0.36 5.72
CA THR A 54 -5.74 1.58 6.38
C THR A 54 -4.61 2.60 6.33
N THR A 55 -4.90 3.77 5.77
CA THR A 55 -3.94 4.86 5.68
C THR A 55 -4.37 5.94 6.67
N PHE A 56 -3.53 6.24 7.65
CA PHE A 56 -3.83 7.25 8.66
C PHE A 56 -3.22 8.58 8.26
N ARG A 57 -4.04 9.61 8.20
CA ARG A 57 -3.61 10.97 7.88
C ARG A 57 -3.01 11.69 9.09
N ALA A 58 -2.35 12.81 8.84
CA ALA A 58 -1.72 13.66 9.88
C ALA A 58 -2.70 14.25 10.90
N ASP A 59 -3.96 14.37 10.52
CA ASP A 59 -5.06 14.80 11.39
C ASP A 59 -5.72 13.65 12.16
N GLY A 60 -5.21 12.42 12.02
CA GLY A 60 -5.74 11.23 12.68
C GLY A 60 -6.98 10.63 12.01
N THR A 61 -7.30 11.06 10.78
CA THR A 61 -8.39 10.48 9.96
C THR A 61 -7.95 9.31 9.10
#